data_AF-A0A3D2IJY4-F1
#
_entry.id   AF-A0A3D2IJY4-F1
#
_cell.length_a   1.000
_cell.length_b   1.000
_cell.length_c   1.000
_cell.angle_alpha   90.00
_cell.angle_beta   90.00
_cell.angle_gamma   90.00
#
_symmetry.space_group_name_H-M   'P 1'
#
loop_
_entity.id
_entity.type
_entity.pdbx_description
1 polymer ?
#
loop_
_entity_poly.entity_id
_entity_poly.type
_entity_poly.pdbx_seq_one_letter_code
_entity_poly.pdbx_strand_id
1 'polypeptide(L)'
;MWSEVKTSLSGTDKDFTKGSIGRAILVLSIPMVLEMLMESVFAVVDIFFVSKLGAEAIATVGITESLMTLIYAIAIGFAMATTAVVA
;
A
#
# COMPACT_ATOMS: atom_id res chain seq x y z
N MET A 1 17.67 4.02 15.93
CA MET A 1 16.39 4.51 15.37
C MET A 1 16.56 5.47 14.19
N TRP A 2 17.08 6.70 14.35
CA TRP A 2 17.14 7.67 13.23
C TRP A 2 17.93 7.19 12.00
N SER A 3 19.01 6.44 12.22
CA SER A 3 19.75 5.79 11.13
C SER A 3 18.92 4.76 10.37
N GLU A 4 18.01 4.04 11.02
CA GLU A 4 17.20 2.99 10.38
C GLU A 4 16.09 3.59 9.54
N VAL A 5 15.44 4.66 10.03
CA VAL A 5 14.47 5.45 9.25
C VAL A 5 15.13 6.00 7.97
N LYS A 6 16.36 6.54 8.08
CA LYS A 6 17.11 7.02 6.92
C LYS A 6 17.46 5.89 5.95
N THR A 7 17.82 4.71 6.45
CA THR A 7 18.11 3.52 5.64
C THR A 7 16.87 2.98 4.92
N SER A 8 15.69 3.02 5.54
CA SER A 8 14.42 2.65 4.92
C SER A 8 14.07 3.54 3.73
N LEU A 9 14.37 4.85 3.83
CA LEU A 9 14.06 5.82 2.79
C LEU A 9 15.17 5.94 1.72
N SER A 10 16.41 5.52 2.02
CA SER A 10 17.54 5.61 1.09
C SER A 10 17.69 4.43 0.13
N GLY A 11 16.81 3.42 0.19
CA GLY A 11 16.79 2.31 -0.78
C GLY A 11 18.06 1.45 -0.81
N THR A 12 18.64 1.14 0.36
CA THR A 12 19.89 0.36 0.44
C THR A 12 19.66 -1.14 0.19
N ASP A 13 20.41 -1.75 -0.74
CA ASP A 13 20.45 -3.20 -0.97
C ASP A 13 21.05 -3.94 0.23
N LYS A 14 20.21 -4.28 1.21
CA LYS A 14 20.57 -5.14 2.33
C LYS A 14 19.81 -6.44 2.24
N ASP A 15 20.55 -7.55 2.35
CA ASP A 15 19.94 -8.87 2.49
C ASP A 15 19.27 -8.97 3.87
N PHE A 16 17.95 -8.83 3.89
CA PHE A 16 17.12 -8.88 5.09
C PHE A 16 16.99 -10.30 5.67
N THR A 17 17.53 -11.33 5.00
CA THR A 17 17.52 -12.73 5.48
C THR A 17 18.73 -13.07 6.36
N LYS A 18 19.81 -12.28 6.32
CA LYS A 18 21.08 -12.57 7.02
C LYS A 18 21.38 -11.68 8.24
N GLY A 19 20.35 -11.17 8.92
CA GLY A 19 20.52 -10.26 10.06
C GLY A 19 19.44 -10.36 11.14
N SER A 20 19.43 -9.43 12.08
CA SER A 20 18.41 -9.37 13.14
C SER A 20 17.02 -9.07 12.54
N ILE A 21 16.11 -10.04 12.60
CA ILE A 21 14.73 -9.96 12.09
C ILE A 21 14.00 -8.70 12.59
N GLY A 22 14.14 -8.35 13.87
CA GLY A 22 13.50 -7.16 14.44
C GLY A 22 13.89 -5.85 13.74
N ARG A 23 15.14 -5.74 13.27
CA ARG A 23 15.61 -4.58 12.50
C ARG A 23 15.09 -4.61 11.07
N ALA A 24 14.97 -5.79 10.46
CA ALA A 24 14.40 -5.94 9.12
C ALA A 24 12.92 -5.53 9.11
N ILE A 25 12.14 -5.96 10.11
CA ILE A 25 10.75 -5.57 10.28
C ILE A 25 10.63 -4.05 10.42
N LEU A 26 11.44 -3.40 11.26
CA LEU A 26 11.42 -1.94 11.41
C LEU A 26 11.76 -1.22 10.10
N VAL A 27 12.77 -1.69 9.36
CA VAL A 27 13.19 -1.03 8.12
C VAL A 27 12.14 -1.17 7.01
N LEU A 28 11.46 -2.31 6.90
CA LEU A 28 10.44 -2.58 5.88
C LEU A 28 9.04 -2.06 6.25
N SER A 29 8.68 -2.03 7.53
CA SER A 29 7.36 -1.55 7.98
C SER A 29 7.19 -0.05 7.81
N ILE A 30 8.25 0.75 8.00
CA ILE A 30 8.20 2.22 7.83
C ILE A 30 7.70 2.63 6.43
N PRO A 31 8.30 2.16 5.31
CA PRO A 31 7.84 2.53 3.99
C PRO A 31 6.44 1.99 3.70
N MET A 32 6.10 0.76 4.12
CA MET A 32 4.75 0.22 3.91
C MET A 32 3.67 1.03 4.65
N VAL A 33 3.92 1.44 5.90
CA VAL A 33 2.97 2.30 6.64
C VAL A 33 2.85 3.67 5.96
N LEU A 34 3.96 4.23 5.48
CA LEU A 34 3.93 5.49 4.75
C LEU A 34 3.12 5.40 3.45
N GLU A 35 3.27 4.30 2.71
CA GLU A 35 2.49 3.99 1.51
C GLU A 35 0.99 3.94 1.83
N MET A 36 0.59 3.16 2.85
CA MET A 36 -0.81 3.06 3.27
C MET A 36 -1.40 4.41 3.73
N LEU A 37 -0.59 5.24 4.40
CA LEU A 37 -1.00 6.59 4.79
C LEU A 37 -1.23 7.47 3.56
N MET A 38 -0.32 7.45 2.59
CA MET A 38 -0.47 8.20 1.34
C MET A 38 -1.70 7.76 0.55
N GLU A 39 -1.95 6.45 0.45
CA GLU A 39 -3.13 5.89 -0.19
C GLU A 39 -4.43 6.34 0.50
N SER A 40 -4.47 6.32 1.84
CA SER A 40 -5.65 6.78 2.59
C SER A 40 -5.93 8.28 2.39
N VAL A 41 -4.89 9.11 2.36
CA VAL A 41 -5.00 10.55 2.11
C VAL A 41 -5.48 10.80 0.68
N PHE A 42 -4.95 10.06 -0.29
CA PHE A 42 -5.38 10.12 -1.68
C PHE A 42 -6.88 9.82 -1.81
N ALA A 43 -7.37 8.74 -1.18
CA ALA A 43 -8.78 8.38 -1.22
C ALA A 43 -9.70 9.49 -0.65
N VAL A 44 -9.31 10.12 0.46
CA VAL A 44 -10.08 11.23 1.06
C VAL A 44 -10.10 12.46 0.13
N VAL A 45 -8.95 12.81 -0.42
CA VAL A 45 -8.82 13.97 -1.31
C VAL A 45 -9.59 13.74 -2.61
N ASP A 46 -9.51 12.55 -3.19
CA ASP A 46 -10.27 12.17 -4.39
C ASP A 46 -11.78 12.35 -4.18
N ILE A 47 -12.32 11.75 -3.12
CA ILE A 47 -13.75 11.89 -2.78
C ILE A 47 -14.11 13.36 -2.52
N PHE A 48 -13.25 14.15 -1.87
CA PHE A 48 -13.49 15.58 -1.66
C PHE A 48 -13.63 16.33 -2.99
N PHE A 49 -12.76 16.09 -3.97
CA PHE A 49 -12.86 16.74 -5.27
C PHE A 49 -14.05 16.24 -6.09
N VAL A 50 -14.29 14.92 -6.12
CA VAL A 50 -15.44 14.31 -6.80
C VAL A 50 -16.76 14.82 -6.21
N SER A 51 -16.82 15.05 -4.90
CA SER A 51 -18.03 15.56 -4.24
C SER A 51 -18.50 16.92 -4.74
N LYS A 52 -17.60 17.73 -5.31
CA LYS A 52 -17.94 19.02 -5.90
C LYS A 52 -18.66 18.91 -7.25
N LEU A 53 -18.61 17.75 -7.92
CA LEU A 53 -19.29 17.51 -9.21
C LEU A 53 -20.77 17.14 -9.03
N GLY A 54 -21.20 16.82 -7.81
CA GLY A 54 -22.58 16.46 -7.48
C GLY A 54 -22.70 15.09 -6.82
N ALA A 55 -23.86 14.82 -6.23
CA ALA A 55 -24.11 13.59 -5.47
C ALA A 55 -24.04 12.32 -6.34
N GLU A 56 -24.42 12.40 -7.62
CA GLU A 56 -24.32 11.28 -8.57
C GLU A 56 -22.87 10.86 -8.86
N ALA A 57 -21.94 11.82 -8.88
CA ALA A 57 -20.52 11.54 -9.11
C ALA A 57 -19.92 10.73 -7.94
N ILE A 58 -20.27 11.07 -6.69
CA ILE A 58 -19.84 10.34 -5.49
C ILE A 58 -20.39 8.92 -5.50
N ALA A 59 -21.68 8.76 -5.83
CA ALA A 59 -22.32 7.45 -5.88
C ALA A 59 -21.65 6.54 -6.92
N THR A 60 -21.29 7.12 -8.08
CA THR A 60 -20.57 6.38 -9.14
C THR A 60 -19.19 5.94 -8.66
N VAL A 61 -18.40 6.84 -8.05
CA VAL A 61 -17.07 6.52 -7.52
C VAL A 61 -17.11 5.45 -6.44
N GLY A 62 -18.08 5.51 -5.52
CA GLY A 62 -18.25 4.49 -4.49
C GLY A 62 -18.58 3.10 -5.05
N ILE A 63 -19.39 3.04 -6.12
CA ILE A 63 -19.70 1.77 -6.80
C ILE A 63 -18.48 1.24 -7.54
N THR A 64 -17.73 2.10 -8.25
CA THR A 64 -16.51 1.68 -8.95
C THR A 64 -15.42 1.22 -7.99
N GLU A 65 -15.24 1.89 -6.85
CA GLU A 65 -14.30 1.48 -5.79
C GLU A 65 -14.65 0.09 -5.24
N SER A 66 -15.93 -0.16 -4.98
CA SER A 66 -16.40 -1.47 -4.52
C SER A 66 -16.10 -2.58 -5.54
N LEU A 67 -16.26 -2.28 -6.84
CA LEU A 67 -15.93 -3.22 -7.91
C LEU A 67 -14.41 -3.43 -8.04
N MET A 68 -13.62 -2.36 -7.96
CA MET A 68 -12.16 -2.42 -8.02
C MET A 68 -11.61 -3.24 -6.85
N THR A 69 -12.19 -3.11 -5.65
CA THR A 69 -11.82 -3.94 -4.49
C THR A 69 -11.99 -5.44 -4.76
N LEU A 70 -13.09 -5.82 -5.43
CA LEU A 70 -13.32 -7.23 -5.80
C LEU A 70 -12.27 -7.73 -6.80
N ILE A 71 -11.95 -6.91 -7.81
CA ILE A 71 -10.94 -7.23 -8.81
C ILE A 71 -9.56 -7.35 -8.15
N TYR A 72 -9.20 -6.42 -7.26
CA TYR A 72 -7.95 -6.46 -6.52
C TYR A 72 -7.85 -7.68 -5.61
N ALA A 73 -8.93 -8.09 -4.94
CA ALA A 73 -8.92 -9.30 -4.12
C ALA A 73 -8.54 -10.54 -4.94
N ILE A 74 -9.08 -10.67 -6.15
CA ILE A 74 -8.73 -11.76 -7.07
C ILE A 74 -7.28 -11.63 -7.55
N ALA A 75 -6.87 -10.44 -7.98
CA ALA A 75 -5.52 -10.18 -8.50
C ALA A 75 -4.44 -10.45 -7.44
N ILE A 76 -4.62 -9.95 -6.22
CA ILE A 76 -3.70 -10.19 -5.09
C ILE A 76 -3.69 -11.67 -4.71
N GLY A 77 -4.85 -12.33 -4.73
CA GLY A 77 -4.94 -13.77 -4.49
C GLY A 77 -4.08 -14.58 -5.47
N PHE A 78 -4.16 -14.26 -6.77
CA PHE A 78 -3.29 -14.89 -7.77
C PHE A 78 -1.82 -14.53 -7.60
N ALA A 79 -1.50 -13.26 -7.32
CA ALA A 79 -0.13 -12.81 -7.09
C ALA A 79 0.51 -13.53 -5.90
N MET A 80 -0.21 -13.68 -4.80
CA MET A 80 0.25 -14.45 -3.64
C MET A 80 0.43 -15.93 -3.96
N ALA A 81 -0.50 -16.52 -4.72
CA ALA A 81 -0.41 -17.92 -5.14
C ALA A 81 0.84 -18.18 -6.01
N THR A 82 1.15 -17.31 -6.96
CA THR A 82 2.36 -17.45 -7.78
C THR A 82 3.62 -17.20 -6.99
N THR A 83 3.67 -16.20 -6.11
CA THR A 83 4.81 -15.99 -5.20
C THR A 83 5.06 -17.24 -4.35
N ALA A 84 4.02 -17.87 -3.80
CA ALA A 84 4.17 -19.06 -2.97
C ALA A 84 4.67 -20.31 -3.73
N VAL A 85 4.47 -20.39 -5.04
CA VAL A 85 4.96 -21.51 -5.87
C VAL A 85 6.42 -21.34 -6.27
N VAL A 86 6.89 -20.09 -6.43
CA VAL A 86 8.23 -19.78 -6.96
C VAL A 86 9.24 -19.49 -5.84
N ALA A 87 8.79 -18.91 -4.71
CA ALA A 87 9.62 -18.63 -3.54
C ALA A 87 9.93 -19.90 -2.73
#